data_AF-A0A4W5NAK9-F1
#
_entry.id   AF-A0A4W5NAK9-F1
#
_cell.length_a   1.000
_cell.length_b   1.000
_cell.length_c   1.000
_cell.angle_alpha   90.00
_cell.angle_beta   90.00
_cell.angle_gamma   90.00
#
_symmetry.space_group_name_H-M   'P 1'
#
loop_
_entity.id
_entity.type
_entity.pdbx_description
1 polymer ?
#
loop_
_entity_poly.entity_id
_entity_poly.type
_entity_poly.pdbx_seq_one_letter_code
_entity_poly.pdbx_strand_id
1 'polypeptide(L)' 'MGCPPNCVIRSLKTVPLVFSVPSISLFGLECLEGREITVDTEVVNMLEEGYNNHLLSVRVNRGW' A
#
# COMPACT_ATOMS: atom_id res chain seq x y z
N MET A 1 -5.35 -3.70 25.77
CA MET A 1 -5.43 -4.13 24.35
C MET A 1 -4.20 -4.97 24.07
N GLY A 2 -4.38 -6.18 23.52
CA GLY A 2 -3.32 -7.15 23.28
C GLY A 2 -3.92 -8.48 22.83
N CYS A 3 -3.10 -9.37 22.28
CA CYS A 3 -3.57 -10.69 21.85
C CYS A 3 -4.02 -11.54 23.06
N PRO A 4 -5.11 -12.33 22.92
CA PRO A 4 -5.54 -13.26 23.97
C PRO A 4 -4.46 -14.30 24.29
N PRO A 5 -4.51 -14.95 25.48
CA PRO A 5 -3.48 -15.92 25.93
C PRO A 5 -3.22 -17.08 24.96
N ASN A 6 -4.19 -17.41 24.10
CA ASN A 6 -4.13 -18.54 23.16
C ASN A 6 -3.94 -18.10 21.70
N CYS A 7 -3.42 -16.90 21.46
CA CYS A 7 -3.14 -16.45 20.10
C CYS A 7 -1.91 -17.16 19.54
N VAL A 8 -2.03 -17.76 18.36
CA VAL A 8 -0.95 -18.47 17.67
C VAL A 8 -0.74 -17.91 16.27
N ILE A 9 0.51 -17.82 15.84
CA ILE A 9 0.87 -17.46 14.47
C ILE A 9 0.50 -18.62 13.55
N ARG A 10 -0.35 -18.38 12.55
CA ARG A 10 -0.84 -19.41 11.61
C ARG A 10 -0.03 -19.50 10.32
N SER A 11 0.64 -18.43 9.94
CA SER A 11 1.41 -18.35 8.71
C SER A 11 2.59 -17.40 8.85
N LEU A 12 3.66 -17.73 8.15
CA LEU A 12 4.82 -16.89 7.95
C LEU A 12 5.20 -16.97 6.47
N LYS A 13 5.53 -15.83 5.87
CA LYS A 13 6.05 -15.75 4.52
C LYS A 13 7.32 -14.91 4.54
N THR A 14 8.41 -15.46 4.03
CA THR A 14 9.63 -14.68 3.82
C THR A 14 9.39 -13.69 2.69
N VAL A 15 9.69 -12.43 2.94
CA VAL A 15 9.69 -11.38 1.92
C VAL A 15 11.15 -11.18 1.50
N PRO A 16 11.50 -11.37 0.22
CA PRO A 16 12.87 -11.13 -0.23
C PRO A 16 13.22 -9.66 0.06
N LEU A 17 14.50 -9.37 0.30
CA LEU A 17 14.97 -7.98 0.26
C LEU A 17 15.62 -7.78 -1.09
N VAL A 18 15.09 -6.87 -1.90
CA VAL A 18 15.80 -6.39 -3.10
C VAL A 18 15.84 -4.87 -3.04
N PHE A 19 16.88 -4.32 -3.63
CA PHE A 19 17.12 -2.90 -3.62
C PHE A 19 16.44 -2.27 -4.82
N SER A 20 15.24 -1.73 -4.61
CA SER A 20 14.49 -0.93 -5.58
C SER A 20 13.81 0.23 -4.88
N VAL A 21 13.68 1.38 -5.55
CA VAL A 21 12.80 2.45 -5.09
C VAL A 21 11.36 1.92 -5.09
N PRO A 22 10.66 1.89 -3.94
CA PRO A 22 9.28 1.45 -3.89
C PRO A 22 8.42 2.37 -4.76
N SER A 23 7.41 1.82 -5.41
CA SER A 23 6.49 2.63 -6.21
C SER A 23 5.13 1.96 -6.28
N ILE A 24 4.10 2.76 -6.01
CA ILE A 24 2.70 2.34 -6.05
C ILE A 24 1.87 3.39 -6.79
N SER A 25 0.96 2.91 -7.64
CA SER A 25 -0.05 3.72 -8.30
C SER A 25 -1.41 3.47 -7.67
N LEU A 26 -2.10 4.54 -7.30
CA LEU A 26 -3.38 4.54 -6.62
C LEU A 26 -4.43 5.14 -7.56
N PHE A 27 -5.59 4.51 -7.67
CA PHE A 27 -6.60 4.86 -8.65
C PHE A 27 -7.94 5.19 -7.97
N GLY A 28 -8.58 6.25 -8.43
CA GLY A 28 -9.90 6.68 -7.93
C GLY A 28 -11.06 5.77 -8.34
N LEU A 29 -10.89 4.90 -9.34
CA LEU A 29 -11.89 3.91 -9.77
C LEU A 29 -11.33 2.49 -9.70
N GLU A 30 -12.22 1.50 -9.83
CA GLU A 30 -11.84 0.09 -9.95
C GLU A 30 -11.08 -0.16 -11.26
N CYS A 31 -10.49 -1.34 -11.41
CA CYS A 31 -9.85 -1.78 -12.65
C CYS A 31 -8.70 -0.89 -13.18
N LEU A 32 -8.04 -0.13 -12.30
CA LEU A 32 -6.96 0.80 -12.63
C LEU A 32 -7.41 1.98 -13.52
N GLU A 33 -8.63 2.45 -13.30
CA GLU A 33 -9.23 3.56 -14.01
C GLU A 33 -9.34 4.85 -13.17
N GLY A 34 -9.72 5.94 -13.82
CA GLY A 34 -9.93 7.23 -13.18
C GLY A 34 -8.63 7.98 -12.89
N ARG A 35 -8.66 8.87 -11.90
CA ARG A 35 -7.50 9.68 -11.51
C ARG A 35 -6.44 8.77 -10.87
N GLU A 36 -5.24 8.76 -11.46
CA GLU A 36 -4.06 8.07 -10.94
C GLU A 36 -3.20 9.02 -10.09
N ILE A 37 -2.67 8.49 -8.99
CA ILE A 37 -1.61 9.11 -8.19
C ILE A 37 -0.50 8.08 -8.06
N THR A 38 0.72 8.43 -8.49
CA THR A 38 1.91 7.59 -8.28
C THR A 38 2.73 8.18 -7.14
N VAL A 39 3.10 7.34 -6.17
CA VAL A 39 4.00 7.72 -5.08
C VAL A 39 5.18 6.75 -5.02
N ASP A 40 6.38 7.31 -4.88
CA ASP A 40 7.66 6.61 -4.78
C ASP A 40 8.37 6.84 -3.44
N THR A 41 7.73 7.63 -2.57
CA THR A 41 8.17 7.94 -1.21
C THR A 41 7.01 7.75 -0.23
N GLU A 42 7.32 7.79 1.07
CA GLU A 42 6.31 7.67 2.11
C GLU A 42 5.33 8.85 2.06
N VAL A 43 4.03 8.54 2.06
CA VAL A 43 2.94 9.51 2.22
C VAL A 43 2.21 9.18 3.51
N VAL A 44 2.50 9.94 4.56
CA VAL A 44 1.93 9.72 5.90
C VAL A 44 0.44 10.07 5.93
N ASN A 45 0.03 11.10 5.17
CA ASN A 45 -1.35 11.55 5.11
C ASN A 45 -1.69 12.06 3.71
N MET A 46 -2.53 11.30 3.00
CA MET A 46 -2.94 11.62 1.63
C MET A 46 -3.67 12.96 1.53
N LEU A 47 -4.51 13.29 2.52
CA LEU A 47 -5.31 14.52 2.48
C LEU A 47 -4.43 15.76 2.70
N GLU A 48 -3.42 15.68 3.57
CA GLU A 48 -2.45 16.76 3.78
C GLU A 48 -1.58 17.02 2.55
N GLU A 49 -1.23 15.95 1.81
CA GLU A 49 -0.57 16.04 0.50
C GLU A 49 -1.51 16.48 -0.64
N GLY A 50 -2.79 16.78 -0.34
CA GLY A 50 -3.77 17.26 -1.31
C GLY A 50 -4.38 16.17 -2.21
N TYR A 51 -4.17 14.90 -1.86
CA TYR A 51 -4.78 13.76 -2.53
C TYR A 51 -6.14 13.40 -1.93
N ASN A 52 -7.03 12.89 -2.76
CA ASN A 52 -8.24 12.23 -2.29
C ASN A 52 -7.88 10.83 -1.78
N ASN A 53 -8.34 10.45 -0.58
CA ASN A 53 -8.09 9.15 0.02
C ASN A 53 -9.15 8.09 -0.34
N HIS A 54 -10.17 8.43 -1.13
CA HIS A 54 -11.12 7.49 -1.71
C HIS A 54 -10.51 6.82 -2.96
N LEU A 55 -9.85 5.69 -2.73
CA LEU A 55 -9.17 4.89 -3.74
C LEU A 55 -9.86 3.54 -3.92
N LEU A 56 -9.99 3.07 -5.15
CA LEU A 56 -10.76 1.86 -5.51
C LEU A 56 -9.92 0.78 -6.19
N SER A 57 -8.72 1.11 -6.68
CA SER A 57 -7.77 0.09 -7.12
C SER A 57 -6.32 0.56 -6.99
N VAL A 58 -5.40 -0.41 -7.03
CA VAL A 58 -3.97 -0.19 -6.76
C VAL A 58 -3.09 -1.06 -7.65
N ARG A 59 -1.95 -0.52 -8.07
CA ARG A 59 -0.88 -1.26 -8.74
C ARG A 59 0.42 -1.07 -7.97
N VAL A 60 1.01 -2.18 -7.52
CA VAL A 60 2.40 -2.18 -7.02
C VAL A 60 3.32 -2.22 -8.24
N ASN A 61 4.01 -1.12 -8.50
CA ASN A 61 4.89 -1.00 -9.67
C ASN A 61 6.24 -1.66 -9.38
N ARG A 62 6.79 -1.40 -8.19
CA ARG A 62 8.10 -1.88 -7.72
C ARG A 62 8.09 -1.94 -6.19
N GLY A 63 8.82 -2.89 -5.59
CA GLY A 63 8.91 -3.07 -4.14
C GLY A 63 8.44 -4.46 -3.68
N TRP A 64 8.42 -4.63 -2.35
CA TRP A 64 8.16 -5.89 -1.63
C TRP A 64 6.70 -6.06 -1.21
#